data_AF-A0A1R0VD63-F1
#
_entry.id   AF-A0A1R0VD63-F1
#
_cell.length_a   1.000
_cell.length_b   1.000
_cell.length_c   1.000
_cell.angle_alpha   90.00
_cell.angle_beta   90.00
_cell.angle_gamma   90.00
#
_symmetry.space_group_name_H-M   'P 1'
#
loop_
_entity.id
_entity.type
_entity.pdbx_description
1 polymer ?
#
loop_
_entity_poly.entity_id
_entity_poly.type
_entity_poly.pdbx_seq_one_letter_code
_entity_poly.pdbx_strand_id
1 'polypeptide(L)'
;MSDDDLNIEPGAVVSSGQRLTDLATAAKTQNATYFTSQVPAAAGNPGFSAGAALMAFAQTLHSKMDGFVDELAHNGEQVVASARSVQQVDADTANGFNREMAALNGLSQQPRPAPGR
;
A
#
# COMPACT_ATOMS: atom_id res chain seq x y z
N MET A 1 21.75 -26.24 7.22
CA MET A 1 20.45 -25.54 7.19
C MET A 1 20.70 -24.31 6.34
N SER A 2 20.22 -24.32 5.10
CA SER A 2 20.72 -23.49 4.00
C SER A 2 19.56 -22.63 3.45
N ASP A 3 19.83 -21.33 3.42
CA ASP A 3 19.46 -20.34 2.40
C ASP A 3 18.02 -19.83 2.24
N ASP A 4 17.07 -20.20 3.08
CA ASP A 4 15.73 -19.56 3.11
C ASP A 4 15.66 -18.37 4.10
N ASP A 5 16.73 -17.57 4.19
CA ASP A 5 16.64 -16.28 4.87
C ASP A 5 15.84 -15.31 4.00
N LEU A 6 14.57 -15.14 4.36
CA LEU A 6 13.64 -14.25 3.69
C LEU A 6 14.02 -12.78 3.95
N ASN A 7 14.95 -12.24 3.16
CA ASN A 7 15.37 -10.84 3.28
C ASN A 7 14.35 -9.90 2.63
N ILE A 8 13.43 -9.37 3.43
CA ILE A 8 12.54 -8.27 3.04
C ILE A 8 13.13 -6.97 3.57
N GLU A 9 13.30 -5.97 2.70
CA GLU A 9 13.63 -4.58 3.09
C GLU A 9 12.33 -3.76 3.20
N PRO A 10 11.69 -3.68 4.38
CA PRO A 10 10.31 -3.20 4.46
C PRO A 10 10.20 -1.70 4.11
N GLY A 11 11.25 -0.92 4.36
CA GLY A 11 11.30 0.50 3.97
C GLY A 11 11.27 0.71 2.46
N ALA A 12 11.98 -0.13 1.69
CA ALA A 12 11.95 -0.08 0.23
C ALA A 12 10.58 -0.53 -0.32
N VAL A 13 9.96 -1.54 0.32
CA VAL A 13 8.61 -2.01 -0.04
C VAL A 13 7.56 -0.92 0.23
N VAL A 14 7.60 -0.26 1.40
CA VAL A 14 6.74 0.90 1.70
C VAL A 14 6.91 2.01 0.66
N SER A 15 8.15 2.36 0.35
CA SER A 15 8.46 3.41 -0.63
C SER A 15 7.91 3.06 -2.02
N SER A 16 7.97 1.79 -2.41
CA SER A 16 7.41 1.31 -3.68
C SER A 16 5.89 1.37 -3.69
N GLY A 17 5.23 0.95 -2.61
CA GLY A 17 3.77 1.06 -2.47
C GLY A 17 3.28 2.50 -2.52
N GLN A 18 3.98 3.43 -1.86
CA GLN A 18 3.67 4.87 -1.91
C GLN A 18 3.77 5.43 -3.34
N ARG A 19 4.83 5.07 -4.09
CA ARG A 19 4.98 5.48 -5.50
C ARG A 19 3.82 4.97 -6.37
N LEU A 20 3.30 3.76 -6.13
CA LEU A 20 2.15 3.24 -6.84
C LEU A 20 0.89 4.07 -6.56
N THR A 21 0.65 4.43 -5.30
CA THR A 21 -0.47 5.30 -4.91
C THR A 21 -0.35 6.71 -5.53
N ASP A 22 0.85 7.29 -5.56
CA ASP A 22 1.09 8.60 -6.17
C ASP A 22 0.85 8.58 -7.69
N LEU A 23 1.38 7.55 -8.38
CA LEU A 23 1.16 7.34 -9.81
C LEU A 23 -0.32 7.14 -10.13
N ALA A 24 -1.04 6.35 -9.32
CA ALA A 24 -2.47 6.17 -9.48
C ALA A 24 -3.23 7.51 -9.33
N THR A 25 -2.91 8.30 -8.31
CA THR A 25 -3.52 9.62 -8.10
C THR A 25 -3.27 10.56 -9.29
N ALA A 26 -2.05 10.60 -9.79
CA ALA A 26 -1.70 11.40 -10.96
C ALA A 26 -2.44 10.92 -12.23
N ALA A 27 -2.48 9.61 -12.45
CA ALA A 27 -3.19 9.01 -13.58
C ALA A 27 -4.69 9.34 -13.56
N LYS A 28 -5.34 9.30 -12.38
CA LYS A 28 -6.76 9.66 -12.24
C LYS A 28 -7.02 11.13 -12.61
N THR A 29 -6.16 12.02 -12.13
CA THR A 29 -6.23 13.45 -12.46
C THR A 29 -6.07 13.67 -13.97
N GLN A 30 -5.14 12.95 -14.61
CA GLN A 30 -4.91 13.05 -16.05
C GLN A 30 -6.06 12.45 -16.86
N ASN A 31 -6.61 11.30 -16.46
CA ASN A 31 -7.73 10.64 -17.14
C ASN A 31 -8.94 11.57 -17.26
N ALA A 32 -9.27 12.29 -16.19
CA ALA A 32 -10.37 13.26 -16.19
C ALA A 32 -10.25 14.29 -17.33
N THR A 33 -9.03 14.66 -17.73
CA THR A 33 -8.79 15.65 -18.80
C THR A 33 -9.14 15.11 -20.19
N TYR A 34 -8.91 13.82 -20.45
CA TYR A 34 -9.15 13.20 -21.76
C TYR A 34 -10.63 13.14 -22.14
N PHE A 35 -11.51 13.18 -21.14
CA PHE A 35 -12.95 13.10 -21.32
C PHE A 35 -13.65 14.48 -21.30
N THR A 36 -12.91 15.59 -21.24
CA THR A 36 -13.52 16.94 -21.18
C THR A 36 -14.18 17.39 -22.50
N SER A 37 -13.74 16.85 -23.64
CA SER A 37 -14.23 17.24 -24.97
C SER A 37 -15.50 16.50 -25.43
N GLN A 38 -15.95 15.49 -24.69
CA GLN A 38 -17.06 14.62 -25.11
C GLN A 38 -18.42 15.35 -25.17
N VAL A 39 -18.67 16.26 -24.23
CA VAL A 39 -19.91 17.07 -24.17
C VAL A 39 -20.02 18.05 -25.35
N PRO A 40 -19.00 18.90 -25.64
CA PRO A 40 -19.06 19.76 -26.81
C PRO A 40 -19.07 18.98 -28.14
N ALA A 41 -18.39 17.84 -28.23
CA ALA A 41 -18.43 16.99 -29.42
C ALA A 41 -19.83 16.41 -29.69
N ALA A 42 -20.54 15.99 -28.64
CA ALA A 42 -21.91 15.52 -28.76
C ALA A 42 -22.90 16.64 -29.11
N ALA A 43 -22.70 17.83 -28.52
CA ALA A 43 -23.52 19.01 -28.81
C ALA A 43 -23.39 19.49 -30.26
N GLY A 44 -22.26 19.24 -30.93
CA GLY A 44 -22.05 19.53 -32.35
C GLY A 44 -22.80 18.59 -33.32
N ASN A 45 -23.44 17.53 -32.82
CA ASN A 45 -24.14 16.53 -33.64
C ASN A 45 -25.63 16.35 -33.25
N PRO A 46 -26.43 17.43 -33.14
CA PRO A 46 -27.83 17.32 -32.74
C PRO A 46 -28.64 16.56 -33.81
N GLY A 47 -29.47 15.61 -33.38
CA GLY A 47 -30.32 14.80 -34.26
C GLY A 47 -29.68 13.51 -34.81
N PHE A 48 -28.37 13.31 -34.61
CA PHE A 48 -27.68 12.06 -34.95
C PHE A 48 -27.53 11.16 -33.71
N SER A 49 -27.93 9.89 -33.82
CA SER A 49 -27.78 8.90 -32.74
C SER A 49 -26.32 8.68 -32.31
N ALA A 50 -25.37 8.99 -33.18
CA ALA A 50 -23.93 8.88 -32.92
C ALA A 50 -23.45 9.73 -31.74
N GLY A 51 -24.04 10.92 -31.50
CA GLY A 51 -23.63 11.80 -30.40
C GLY A 51 -23.87 11.17 -29.02
N ALA A 52 -25.07 10.61 -28.82
CA ALA A 52 -25.41 9.91 -27.57
C ALA A 52 -24.58 8.63 -27.39
N ALA A 53 -24.36 7.87 -28.46
CA ALA A 53 -23.53 6.67 -28.42
C ALA A 53 -22.07 6.97 -28.07
N LEU A 54 -21.51 8.07 -28.61
CA LEU A 54 -20.15 8.50 -28.31
C LEU A 54 -19.99 8.92 -26.85
N MET A 55 -20.96 9.67 -26.29
CA MET A 55 -20.93 10.01 -24.86
C MET A 55 -21.02 8.76 -23.97
N ALA A 56 -21.92 7.82 -24.29
CA ALA A 56 -22.06 6.59 -23.51
C ALA A 56 -20.77 5.74 -23.54
N PHE A 57 -20.14 5.65 -24.71
CA PHE A 57 -18.84 4.98 -24.85
C PHE A 57 -17.75 5.66 -24.02
N ALA A 58 -17.63 6.98 -24.15
CA ALA A 58 -16.62 7.76 -23.43
C ALA A 58 -16.83 7.68 -21.90
N GLN A 59 -18.07 7.73 -21.42
CA GLN A 59 -18.42 7.50 -20.01
C GLN A 59 -17.97 6.10 -19.54
N THR A 60 -18.26 5.07 -20.33
CA THR A 60 -17.87 3.68 -20.02
C THR A 60 -16.36 3.54 -19.94
N LEU A 61 -15.63 4.12 -20.89
CA LEU A 61 -14.18 4.07 -20.92
C LEU A 61 -13.58 4.80 -19.71
N HIS A 62 -14.09 5.98 -19.38
CA HIS A 62 -13.67 6.75 -18.21
C HIS A 62 -13.83 5.94 -16.92
N SER A 63 -15.02 5.34 -16.70
CA SER A 63 -15.26 4.51 -15.51
C SER A 63 -14.34 3.29 -15.43
N LYS A 64 -14.02 2.65 -16.56
CA LYS A 64 -13.08 1.52 -16.57
C LYS A 64 -11.66 1.95 -16.25
N MET A 65 -11.22 3.09 -16.78
CA MET A 65 -9.90 3.63 -16.49
C MET A 65 -9.76 4.04 -15.02
N ASP A 66 -10.78 4.69 -14.47
CA ASP A 66 -10.83 5.04 -13.04
C ASP A 66 -10.80 3.80 -12.15
N GLY A 67 -11.59 2.76 -12.48
CA GLY A 67 -11.59 1.51 -11.72
C GLY A 67 -10.22 0.82 -11.71
N PHE A 68 -9.54 0.74 -12.87
CA PHE A 68 -8.18 0.20 -12.95
C PHE A 68 -7.18 0.99 -12.10
N VAL A 69 -7.27 2.32 -12.13
CA VAL A 69 -6.40 3.19 -11.33
C VAL A 69 -6.68 3.05 -9.83
N ASP A 70 -7.93 2.91 -9.44
CA ASP A 70 -8.33 2.69 -8.04
C ASP A 70 -7.83 1.33 -7.52
N GLU A 71 -7.87 0.27 -8.34
CA GLU A 71 -7.27 -1.02 -8.01
C GLU A 71 -5.75 -0.92 -7.83
N LEU A 72 -5.06 -0.14 -8.67
CA LEU A 72 -3.62 0.09 -8.54
C LEU A 72 -3.28 0.81 -7.22
N ALA A 73 -4.05 1.84 -6.87
CA ALA A 73 -3.90 2.56 -5.60
C ALA A 73 -4.13 1.64 -4.40
N HIS A 74 -5.20 0.85 -4.44
CA HIS A 74 -5.53 -0.11 -3.40
C HIS A 74 -4.43 -1.16 -3.19
N ASN A 75 -3.86 -1.69 -4.28
CA ASN A 75 -2.74 -2.61 -4.20
C ASN A 75 -1.50 -1.95 -3.58
N GLY A 76 -1.22 -0.68 -3.92
CA GLY A 76 -0.14 0.10 -3.29
C GLY A 76 -0.33 0.24 -1.77
N GLU A 77 -1.55 0.51 -1.32
CA GLU A 77 -1.89 0.60 0.11
C GLU A 77 -1.72 -0.75 0.83
N GLN A 78 -2.15 -1.85 0.21
CA GLN A 78 -1.94 -3.18 0.79
C GLN A 78 -0.45 -3.51 0.93
N VAL A 79 0.38 -3.18 -0.06
CA VAL A 79 1.84 -3.37 0.00
C VAL A 79 2.44 -2.58 1.17
N VAL A 80 2.04 -1.33 1.35
CA VAL A 80 2.49 -0.50 2.50
C VAL A 80 2.06 -1.12 3.83
N ALA A 81 0.80 -1.55 3.93
CA ALA A 81 0.26 -2.15 5.15
C ALA A 81 0.99 -3.45 5.52
N SER A 82 1.22 -4.33 4.55
CA SER A 82 1.97 -5.58 4.75
C SER A 82 3.41 -5.32 5.20
N ALA A 83 4.10 -4.37 4.58
CA ALA A 83 5.47 -4.03 4.95
C ALA A 83 5.57 -3.47 6.38
N ARG A 84 4.60 -2.62 6.79
CA ARG A 84 4.53 -2.11 8.16
C ARG A 84 4.24 -3.19 9.19
N SER A 85 3.42 -4.19 8.83
CA SER A 85 3.14 -5.34 9.69
C SER A 85 4.41 -6.13 10.01
N VAL A 86 5.26 -6.38 9.01
CA VAL A 86 6.57 -7.05 9.21
C VAL A 86 7.45 -6.25 10.17
N GLN A 87 7.59 -4.93 9.95
CA GLN A 87 8.38 -4.06 10.84
C GLN A 87 7.89 -4.09 12.29
N GLN A 88 6.58 -4.19 12.49
CA GLN A 88 5.99 -4.25 13.83
C GLN A 88 6.32 -5.58 14.51
N VAL A 89 6.20 -6.71 13.81
CA VAL A 89 6.57 -8.02 14.34
C VAL A 89 8.05 -8.05 14.73
N ASP A 90 8.94 -7.54 13.88
CA ASP A 90 10.37 -7.48 14.18
C ASP A 90 10.67 -6.63 15.43
N ALA A 91 10.00 -5.49 15.56
CA ALA A 91 10.14 -4.62 16.73
C ALA A 91 9.64 -5.31 18.02
N ASP A 92 8.49 -5.99 17.95
CA ASP A 92 7.92 -6.72 19.07
C ASP A 92 8.82 -7.89 19.51
N THR A 93 9.40 -8.63 18.54
CA THR A 93 10.39 -9.68 18.82
C THR A 93 11.64 -9.13 19.50
N ALA A 94 12.21 -8.02 18.99
CA ALA A 94 13.38 -7.39 19.61
C ALA A 94 13.10 -6.91 21.04
N ASN A 95 11.91 -6.34 21.28
CA ASN A 95 11.47 -5.90 22.60
C ASN A 95 11.29 -7.09 23.57
N GLY A 96 10.73 -8.21 23.08
CA GLY A 96 10.61 -9.45 23.84
C GLY A 96 11.98 -10.00 24.24
N PHE A 97 12.90 -10.10 23.29
CA PHE A 97 14.26 -10.56 23.53
C PHE A 97 15.00 -9.69 24.58
N ASN A 98 14.95 -8.36 24.43
CA ASN A 98 15.58 -7.44 25.39
C ASN A 98 15.01 -7.60 26.81
N ARG A 99 13.70 -7.87 26.93
CA ARG A 99 13.03 -8.13 28.21
C ARG A 99 13.53 -9.42 28.86
N GLU A 100 13.65 -10.50 28.08
CA GLU A 100 14.18 -11.77 28.56
C GLU A 100 15.65 -11.62 29.01
N MET A 101 16.46 -10.93 28.22
CA MET A 101 17.85 -10.65 28.57
C MET A 101 17.99 -9.83 29.86
N ALA A 102 17.13 -8.83 30.05
CA ALA A 102 17.07 -8.04 31.27
C ALA A 102 16.65 -8.89 32.49
N ALA A 103 15.68 -9.79 32.32
CA ALA A 103 15.23 -10.70 33.37
C ALA A 103 16.33 -11.69 33.79
N LEU A 104 17.04 -12.28 32.83
CA LEU A 104 18.18 -13.17 33.09
C LEU A 104 19.31 -12.44 33.83
N ASN A 105 19.65 -11.22 33.40
CA ASN A 105 20.63 -10.39 34.10
C ASN A 105 20.18 -10.07 35.53
N GLY A 106 18.91 -9.73 35.75
CA GLY A 106 18.36 -9.48 37.08
C GLY A 106 18.40 -10.71 38.01
N LEU A 107 18.08 -11.90 37.48
CA LEU A 107 18.20 -13.17 38.22
C LEU A 107 19.66 -13.47 38.61
N SER A 108 20.61 -13.21 37.71
CA SER A 108 22.03 -13.42 37.99
C SER A 108 22.60 -12.48 39.06
N GLN A 109 21.96 -11.33 39.27
CA GLN A 109 22.36 -10.31 40.25
C GLN A 109 21.66 -10.47 41.61
N GLN A 110 20.70 -11.38 41.76
CA GLN A 110 20.12 -11.68 43.06
C GLN A 110 21.20 -12.24 44.01
N PRO A 111 21.36 -11.68 45.22
CA PRO A 111 22.30 -12.21 46.20
C PRO A 111 21.96 -13.68 46.48
N ARG A 112 22.96 -14.57 46.38
CA ARG A 112 22.75 -15.98 46.72
C ARG A 112 22.16 -16.07 48.13
N PRO A 113 21.09 -16.85 48.36
CA PRO A 113 20.55 -17.03 49.69
C PRO A 113 21.67 -17.51 50.62
N ALA A 114 21.80 -16.83 51.77
CA ALA A 114 22.85 -17.14 52.73
C ALA A 114 22.76 -18.63 53.11
N PRO A 115 23.89 -19.37 53.17
CA PRO A 115 23.87 -20.76 53.60
C PRO A 115 23.33 -20.79 55.04
N GLY A 116 22.15 -21.38 55.21
CA GLY A 116 21.53 -21.58 56.51
C GLY A 116 22.46 -22.36 57.43
N ARG A 117 22.63 -21.85 58.65
CA ARG A 117 23.30 -22.54 59.76
C ARG A 117 22.38 -23.57 60.39
#